data_AF-A0A950WZ06-F1
#
_entry.id   AF-A0A950WZ06-F1
#
_cell.length_a   1.000
_cell.length_b   1.000
_cell.length_c   1.000
_cell.angle_alpha   90.00
_cell.angle_beta   90.00
_cell.angle_gamma   90.00
#
_symmetry.space_group_name_H-M   'P 1'
#
loop_
_entity.id
_entity.type
_entity.pdbx_description
1 polymer ?
#
loop_
_entity_poly.entity_id
_entity_poly.type
_entity_poly.pdbx_seq_one_letter_code
_entity_poly.pdbx_strand_id
1 'polypeptide(L)'
;MHRSPAWLIGFCGFLAGVLFFVPVTNGYNPEVDQSPVVLTSWALRHIMERHWPDSPAFGAGKFQIGITASSLREMVNEAVANGRSRPNTHGRPGTIYEYDFHHPIGTTIDGGPATRLRVVVNNRNEVITAFPF
;
A
#
# COMPACT_ATOMS: atom_id res chain seq x y z
N MET A 1 7.41 70.25 28.96
CA MET A 1 6.28 69.95 28.04
C MET A 1 5.96 68.47 28.23
N HIS A 2 4.81 67.95 28.63
CA HIS A 2 3.49 68.51 28.96
C HIS A 2 2.79 67.43 29.83
N ARG A 3 2.26 67.84 31.01
CA ARG A 3 1.13 67.31 31.83
C ARG A 3 1.12 65.88 32.44
N SER A 4 0.84 65.86 33.74
CA SER A 4 0.45 64.74 34.64
C SER A 4 -1.10 64.51 34.62
N PRO A 5 -1.74 63.83 35.60
CA PRO A 5 -1.90 62.38 35.89
C PRO A 5 -3.41 61.95 36.02
N ALA A 6 -3.78 60.67 36.27
CA ALA A 6 -5.03 60.29 36.97
C ALA A 6 -5.18 58.77 37.25
N TRP A 7 -5.77 58.49 38.42
CA TRP A 7 -6.14 57.20 39.02
C TRP A 7 -7.53 56.69 38.57
N LEU A 8 -7.81 55.37 38.70
CA LEU A 8 -9.13 54.74 39.02
C LEU A 8 -8.95 53.20 38.97
N ILE A 9 -8.87 52.47 40.10
CA ILE A 9 -9.96 51.83 40.88
C ILE A 9 -11.03 51.13 40.03
N GLY A 10 -11.05 49.79 40.11
CA GLY A 10 -12.28 49.08 40.46
C GLY A 10 -12.98 48.21 39.40
N PHE A 11 -13.23 46.98 39.83
CA PHE A 11 -14.47 46.21 39.70
C PHE A 11 -14.60 45.02 38.73
N CYS A 12 -15.16 43.98 39.37
CA CYS A 12 -16.07 42.95 38.89
C CYS A 12 -15.49 41.77 38.10
N GLY A 13 -15.62 40.60 38.73
CA GLY A 13 -15.24 39.33 38.17
C GLY A 13 -16.13 38.88 37.02
N PHE A 14 -15.63 37.86 36.33
CA PHE A 14 -16.46 36.90 35.64
C PHE A 14 -15.86 35.51 35.86
N LEU A 15 -16.60 34.68 36.60
CA LEU A 15 -16.51 33.24 36.46
C LEU A 15 -16.95 32.90 35.04
N ALA A 16 -16.02 32.43 34.21
CA ALA A 16 -16.36 31.70 33.01
C ALA A 16 -15.29 30.63 32.82
N GLY A 17 -15.71 29.37 33.03
CA GLY A 17 -14.87 28.21 32.83
C GLY A 17 -14.24 28.25 31.45
N VAL A 18 -12.92 28.17 31.42
CA VAL A 18 -12.17 27.91 30.20
C VAL A 18 -12.52 26.48 29.79
N LEU A 19 -13.53 26.33 28.93
CA LEU A 19 -13.68 25.15 28.12
C LEU A 19 -12.45 25.10 27.23
N PHE A 20 -11.45 24.32 27.65
CA PHE A 20 -10.41 23.88 26.73
C PHE A 20 -11.11 23.07 25.64
N PHE A 21 -11.33 23.71 24.50
CA PHE A 21 -11.54 22.99 23.24
C PHE A 21 -10.26 22.22 22.98
N VAL A 22 -10.20 20.97 23.45
CA VAL A 22 -9.24 20.01 22.92
C VAL A 22 -9.76 19.70 21.53
N PRO A 23 -9.06 20.07 20.44
CA PRO A 23 -9.43 19.52 19.15
C PRO A 23 -9.29 18.01 19.28
N VAL A 24 -10.40 17.28 19.14
CA VAL A 24 -10.34 15.88 18.73
C VAL A 24 -9.65 15.92 17.37
N THR A 25 -8.33 15.76 17.38
CA THR A 25 -7.63 15.31 16.19
C THR A 25 -8.19 13.91 16.00
N ASN A 26 -9.17 13.77 15.11
CA ASN A 26 -9.47 12.50 14.46
C ASN A 26 -8.19 12.12 13.71
N GLY A 27 -7.21 11.61 14.44
CA GLY A 27 -6.14 10.80 13.92
C GLY A 27 -6.80 9.51 13.51
N TYR A 28 -7.44 9.53 12.33
CA TYR A 28 -7.57 8.32 11.57
C TYR A 28 -6.14 7.92 11.23
N ASN A 29 -5.53 7.16 12.14
CA ASN A 29 -4.32 6.43 11.90
C ASN A 29 -4.83 5.14 11.26
N PRO A 30 -4.83 4.98 9.93
CA PRO A 30 -4.96 3.65 9.38
C PRO A 30 -3.69 2.95 9.82
N GLU A 31 -3.77 2.26 10.96
CA GLU A 31 -2.97 1.08 11.17
C GLU A 31 -3.25 0.24 9.93
N VAL A 32 -2.36 0.36 8.93
CA VAL A 32 -2.46 -0.38 7.68
C VAL A 32 -2.62 -1.80 8.14
N ASP A 33 -3.76 -2.42 7.81
CA ASP A 33 -4.00 -3.82 8.14
C ASP A 33 -2.91 -4.62 7.43
N GLN A 34 -1.78 -4.84 8.13
CA GLN A 34 -0.62 -5.58 7.65
C GLN A 34 -0.89 -7.09 7.69
N SER A 35 -2.16 -7.50 7.84
CA SER A 35 -2.53 -8.89 7.65
C SER A 35 -2.02 -9.38 6.30
N PRO A 36 -1.23 -10.47 6.26
CA PRO A 36 -0.73 -11.04 5.03
C PRO A 36 -1.87 -11.22 4.02
N VAL A 37 -1.61 -10.87 2.76
CA VAL A 37 -2.64 -11.01 1.73
C VAL A 37 -2.98 -12.48 1.49
N VAL A 38 -4.22 -12.74 1.10
CA VAL A 38 -4.71 -14.10 0.89
C VAL A 38 -4.37 -14.55 -0.54
N LEU A 39 -3.34 -15.38 -0.66
CA LEU A 39 -3.04 -16.10 -1.90
C LEU A 39 -3.92 -17.36 -2.00
N THR A 40 -5.09 -17.21 -2.62
CA THR A 40 -6.05 -18.30 -2.83
C THR A 40 -5.51 -19.34 -3.83
N SER A 41 -6.04 -20.57 -3.78
CA SER A 41 -5.69 -21.61 -4.76
C SER A 41 -6.01 -21.21 -6.20
N TRP A 42 -7.07 -20.41 -6.41
CA TRP A 42 -7.42 -19.89 -7.72
C TRP A 42 -6.36 -18.89 -8.23
N ALA A 43 -5.92 -17.97 -7.37
CA ALA A 43 -4.92 -16.98 -7.70
C ALA A 43 -3.56 -17.63 -7.98
N LEU A 44 -3.16 -18.58 -7.13
CA LEU A 44 -1.94 -19.37 -7.34
C LEU A 44 -1.99 -20.09 -8.68
N ARG A 45 -3.10 -20.77 -9.00
CA ARG A 45 -3.26 -21.45 -10.29
C ARG A 45 -3.17 -20.48 -11.47
N HIS A 46 -3.84 -19.34 -11.40
CA HIS A 46 -3.75 -18.30 -12.44
C HIS A 46 -2.30 -17.82 -12.66
N ILE A 47 -1.58 -17.57 -11.56
CA ILE A 47 -0.18 -17.13 -11.61
C ILE A 47 0.69 -18.23 -12.22
N MET A 48 0.50 -19.49 -11.84
CA MET A 48 1.25 -20.60 -12.43
C MET A 48 0.94 -20.76 -13.93
N GLU A 49 -0.34 -20.77 -14.30
CA GLU A 49 -0.76 -20.93 -15.70
C GLU A 49 -0.19 -19.84 -16.61
N ARG A 50 -0.02 -18.60 -16.13
CA ARG A 50 0.38 -17.46 -16.97
C ARG A 50 1.80 -16.96 -16.77
N HIS A 51 2.33 -17.06 -15.56
CA HIS A 51 3.54 -16.35 -15.14
C HIS A 51 4.63 -17.29 -14.59
N TRP A 52 4.38 -18.60 -14.45
CA TRP A 52 5.44 -19.54 -14.06
C TRP A 52 6.59 -19.57 -15.09
N PRO A 53 7.81 -19.96 -14.69
CA PRO A 53 8.98 -19.92 -15.60
C PRO A 53 8.80 -20.73 -16.88
N ASP A 54 8.09 -21.85 -16.81
CA ASP A 54 7.82 -22.78 -17.92
C ASP A 54 6.42 -22.59 -18.54
N SER A 55 5.65 -21.61 -18.08
CA SER A 55 4.31 -21.35 -18.62
C SER A 55 4.40 -20.94 -20.09
N PRO A 56 3.64 -21.57 -21.00
CA PRO A 56 3.63 -21.24 -22.42
C PRO A 56 2.85 -19.96 -22.74
N ALA A 57 2.26 -19.28 -21.75
CA ALA A 57 1.43 -18.10 -22.00
C ALA A 57 2.25 -16.95 -22.61
N PHE A 58 1.82 -16.48 -23.78
CA PHE A 58 2.42 -15.32 -24.45
C PHE A 58 1.99 -14.00 -23.81
N GLY A 59 2.78 -12.93 -24.03
CA GLY A 59 2.42 -11.59 -23.57
C GLY A 59 2.36 -11.45 -22.05
N ALA A 60 3.27 -12.11 -21.34
CA ALA A 60 3.30 -12.14 -19.88
C ALA A 60 4.75 -12.19 -19.38
N GLY A 61 5.07 -11.39 -18.37
CA GLY A 61 6.32 -11.57 -17.62
C GLY A 61 6.31 -12.91 -16.87
N LYS A 62 7.49 -13.51 -16.71
CA LYS A 62 7.67 -14.85 -16.14
C LYS A 62 8.53 -14.77 -14.89
N PHE A 63 8.19 -15.53 -13.86
CA PHE A 63 9.08 -15.70 -12.71
C PHE A 63 10.37 -16.42 -13.10
N GLN A 64 11.40 -16.25 -12.28
CA GLN A 64 12.66 -16.97 -12.43
C GLN A 64 12.52 -18.48 -12.15
N ILE A 65 13.36 -19.29 -12.80
CA ILE A 65 13.47 -20.73 -12.54
C ILE A 65 13.75 -20.97 -11.04
N GLY A 66 13.05 -21.93 -10.44
CA GLY A 66 13.20 -22.27 -9.02
C GLY A 66 12.22 -21.56 -8.09
N ILE A 67 11.37 -20.66 -8.60
CA ILE A 67 10.26 -20.11 -7.82
C ILE A 67 9.36 -21.23 -7.27
N THR A 68 8.91 -21.09 -6.03
CA THR A 68 7.96 -21.98 -5.34
C THR A 68 6.72 -21.21 -4.91
N ALA A 69 5.64 -21.91 -4.53
CA ALA A 69 4.45 -21.25 -3.99
C ALA A 69 4.75 -20.48 -2.69
N SER A 70 5.70 -20.96 -1.88
CA SER A 70 6.14 -20.29 -0.65
C SER A 70 6.89 -19.00 -0.96
N SER A 71 7.90 -19.05 -1.84
CA SER A 71 8.65 -17.84 -2.22
C SER A 71 7.77 -16.84 -2.96
N LEU A 72 6.80 -17.29 -3.77
CA LEU A 72 5.80 -16.41 -4.38
C LEU A 72 4.99 -15.67 -3.30
N ARG A 73 4.53 -16.36 -2.25
CA ARG A 73 3.79 -15.75 -1.15
C ARG A 73 4.64 -14.71 -0.40
N GLU A 74 5.90 -15.02 -0.13
CA GLU A 74 6.85 -14.08 0.50
C GLU A 74 7.03 -12.82 -0.35
N MET A 75 7.32 -12.97 -1.64
CA MET A 75 7.47 -11.85 -2.55
C MET A 75 6.20 -10.99 -2.68
N VAL A 76 5.03 -11.64 -2.69
CA VAL A 76 3.74 -10.95 -2.74
C VAL A 76 3.50 -10.13 -1.46
N ASN A 77 3.77 -10.71 -0.29
CA ASN A 77 3.64 -10.00 0.98
C ASN A 77 4.60 -8.82 1.06
N GLU A 78 5.86 -9.00 0.65
CA GLU A 78 6.87 -7.95 0.57
C GLU A 78 6.42 -6.79 -0.33
N ALA A 79 5.90 -7.11 -1.52
CA ALA A 79 5.42 -6.09 -2.45
C ALA A 79 4.19 -5.33 -1.93
N VAL A 80 3.31 -5.98 -1.18
CA VAL A 80 2.13 -5.32 -0.58
C VAL A 80 2.54 -4.44 0.61
N ALA A 81 3.49 -4.89 1.42
CA ALA A 81 3.96 -4.15 2.59
C ALA A 81 4.79 -2.91 2.22
N ASN A 82 5.66 -3.04 1.21
CA ASN A 82 6.70 -2.04 0.91
C ASN A 82 6.55 -1.38 -0.47
N GLY A 83 5.65 -1.88 -1.31
CA GLY A 83 5.44 -1.39 -2.67
C GLY A 83 4.68 -0.07 -2.75
N ARG A 84 4.83 0.62 -3.89
CA ARG A 84 3.98 1.75 -4.24
C ARG A 84 2.59 1.24 -4.59
N SER A 85 1.57 1.73 -3.90
CA SER A 85 0.18 1.39 -4.16
C SER A 85 -0.49 2.41 -5.08
N ARG A 86 -1.44 1.93 -5.90
CA ARG A 86 -2.34 2.77 -6.71
C ARG A 86 -3.65 2.03 -6.99
N PRO A 87 -4.75 2.74 -7.30
CA PRO A 87 -5.99 2.10 -7.72
C PRO A 87 -5.78 1.19 -8.93
N ASN A 88 -6.57 0.11 -8.97
CA ASN A 88 -6.62 -0.75 -10.15
C ASN A 88 -7.17 0.00 -11.38
N THR A 89 -6.81 -0.48 -12.56
CA THR A 89 -7.05 0.21 -13.83
C THR A 89 -8.44 -0.07 -14.40
N HIS A 90 -8.95 0.83 -15.24
CA HIS A 90 -10.24 0.71 -15.93
C HIS A 90 -11.45 0.63 -14.99
N GLY A 91 -11.40 1.34 -13.85
CA GLY A 91 -12.49 1.37 -12.86
C GLY A 91 -12.73 0.02 -12.16
N ARG A 92 -11.84 -0.95 -12.34
CA ARG A 92 -11.91 -2.23 -11.63
C ARG A 92 -11.61 -2.00 -10.15
N PRO A 93 -12.36 -2.63 -9.23
CA PRO A 93 -12.04 -2.56 -7.81
C PRO A 93 -10.67 -3.21 -7.53
N GLY A 94 -10.09 -2.82 -6.39
CA GLY A 94 -8.81 -3.33 -5.91
C GLY A 94 -7.65 -2.35 -6.03
N THR A 95 -6.51 -2.81 -5.56
CA THR A 95 -5.26 -2.04 -5.46
C THR A 95 -4.16 -2.76 -6.19
N ILE A 96 -3.35 -2.00 -6.93
CA ILE A 96 -2.11 -2.46 -7.53
C ILE A 96 -0.96 -2.05 -6.62
N TYR A 97 -0.12 -2.99 -6.25
CA TYR A 97 1.14 -2.78 -5.56
C TYR A 97 2.29 -3.08 -6.51
N GLU A 98 3.29 -2.20 -6.54
CA GLU A 98 4.48 -2.36 -7.35
C GLU A 98 5.73 -2.17 -6.49
N TYR A 99 6.62 -3.16 -6.50
CA TYR A 99 7.84 -3.15 -5.71
C TYR A 99 9.04 -3.60 -6.55
N ASP A 100 10.20 -2.99 -6.31
CA ASP A 100 11.47 -3.34 -6.97
C ASP A 100 12.33 -4.12 -5.98
N PHE A 101 12.69 -5.36 -6.35
CA PHE A 101 13.54 -6.23 -5.53
C PHE A 101 15.03 -5.91 -5.72
N HIS A 102 15.38 -5.04 -6.67
CA HIS A 102 16.76 -4.64 -6.99
C HIS A 102 17.69 -5.79 -7.41
N HIS A 103 17.12 -6.98 -7.67
CA HIS A 103 17.78 -8.12 -8.28
C HIS A 103 16.79 -8.80 -9.25
N PRO A 104 17.28 -9.56 -10.26
CA PRO A 104 16.41 -10.26 -11.17
C PRO A 104 15.50 -11.26 -10.44
N ILE A 105 14.19 -11.16 -10.67
CA ILE A 105 13.17 -12.06 -10.14
C ILE A 105 12.45 -12.85 -11.25
N GLY A 106 12.81 -12.60 -12.50
CA GLY A 106 12.16 -13.16 -13.66
C GLY A 106 12.45 -12.38 -14.93
N THR A 107 11.53 -12.44 -15.89
CA THR A 107 11.56 -11.72 -17.16
C THR A 107 10.32 -10.85 -17.35
N THR A 108 10.50 -9.75 -18.07
CA THR A 108 9.40 -8.86 -18.50
C THR A 108 8.64 -9.51 -19.66
N ILE A 109 7.53 -8.88 -20.07
CA ILE A 109 6.76 -9.29 -21.25
C ILE A 109 7.59 -9.31 -22.55
N ASP A 110 8.63 -8.48 -22.62
CA ASP A 110 9.53 -8.36 -23.77
C ASP A 110 10.72 -9.33 -23.70
N GLY A 111 10.79 -10.16 -22.65
CA GLY A 111 11.84 -11.16 -22.43
C GLY A 111 13.11 -10.63 -21.76
N GLY A 112 13.19 -9.33 -21.46
CA GLY A 112 14.29 -8.74 -20.68
C GLY A 112 14.23 -9.14 -19.20
N PRO A 113 15.31 -8.97 -18.42
CA PRO A 113 15.28 -9.24 -16.99
C PRO A 113 14.31 -8.30 -16.26
N ALA A 114 13.48 -8.85 -15.38
CA ALA A 114 12.57 -8.10 -14.52
C ALA A 114 13.09 -8.10 -13.08
N THR A 115 13.16 -6.93 -12.46
CA THR A 115 13.45 -6.77 -11.02
C THR A 115 12.21 -6.36 -10.22
N ARG A 116 11.13 -5.99 -10.90
CA ARG A 116 9.92 -5.43 -10.28
C ARG A 116 8.79 -6.44 -10.31
N LEU A 117 8.04 -6.50 -9.22
CA LEU A 117 6.83 -7.30 -9.09
C LEU A 117 5.61 -6.38 -9.06
N ARG A 118 4.59 -6.72 -9.86
CA ARG A 118 3.25 -6.13 -9.75
C ARG A 118 2.31 -7.14 -9.10
N VAL A 119 1.62 -6.72 -8.05
CA VAL A 119 0.57 -7.51 -7.37
C VAL A 119 -0.74 -6.76 -7.48
N VAL A 120 -1.82 -7.46 -7.83
CA VAL A 120 -3.18 -6.91 -7.82
C VAL A 120 -3.97 -7.60 -6.73
N VAL A 121 -4.52 -6.82 -5.80
CA VAL A 121 -5.30 -7.30 -4.64
C VAL A 121 -6.71 -6.75 -4.73
N ASN A 122 -7.72 -7.58 -4.47
CA ASN A 122 -9.12 -7.15 -4.46
C ASN A 122 -9.51 -6.50 -3.11
N ASN A 123 -10.74 -5.99 -3.00
CA ASN A 123 -11.24 -5.35 -1.78
C ASN A 123 -11.46 -6.32 -0.59
N ARG A 124 -11.24 -7.64 -0.78
CA ARG A 124 -11.30 -8.67 0.26
C ARG A 124 -9.90 -9.09 0.74
N ASN A 125 -8.87 -8.33 0.37
CA ASN A 125 -7.47 -8.65 0.64
C ASN A 125 -6.99 -9.96 -0.02
N GLU A 126 -7.63 -10.39 -1.12
CA GLU A 126 -7.23 -11.57 -1.88
C GLU A 126 -6.43 -11.17 -3.12
N VAL A 127 -5.35 -11.90 -3.40
CA VAL A 127 -4.56 -11.73 -4.62
C VAL A 127 -5.40 -12.11 -5.84
N ILE A 128 -5.46 -11.22 -6.84
CA ILE A 128 -6.03 -11.53 -8.16
C ILE A 128 -4.94 -12.08 -9.07
N THR A 129 -3.76 -11.44 -9.10
CA THR A 129 -2.61 -11.86 -9.90
C THR A 129 -1.33 -11.23 -9.37
N ALA A 130 -0.18 -11.84 -9.68
CA ALA A 130 1.15 -11.31 -9.41
C ALA A 130 2.10 -11.72 -10.54
N PHE A 131 2.92 -10.79 -11.04
CA PHE A 131 3.85 -11.08 -12.13
C PHE A 131 5.05 -10.11 -12.20
N PRO A 132 6.24 -10.57 -12.63
CA PRO A 132 7.37 -9.71 -12.93
C PRO A 132 7.10 -8.77 -14.11
N PHE A 133 7.60 -7.54 -14.07
CA PHE A 133 7.42 -6.54 -15.14
C PHE A 133 8.58 -5.55 -15.25
#